data_AF-A0A094IY42-F1
#
_entry.id   AF-A0A094IY42-F1
#
_cell.length_a   1.000
_cell.length_b   1.000
_cell.length_c   1.000
_cell.angle_alpha   90.00
_cell.angle_beta   90.00
_cell.angle_gamma   90.00
#
_symmetry.space_group_name_H-M   'P 1'
#
loop_
_entity.id
_entity.type
_entity.pdbx_description
1 polymer ?
#
loop_
_entity_poly.entity_id
_entity_poly.type
_entity_poly.pdbx_seq_one_letter_code
_entity_poly.pdbx_strand_id
1 'polypeptide(L)' 'MDKNGFEGIIAEFAPRFERLKQLARELRNVLFPIRDGAIFTGTFRENDIMYDGMIKAFNSAIRSLGEEEQANA' A
#
# COMPACT_ATOMS: atom_id res chain seq x y z
N MET A 1 -14.90 -4.45 -3.68
CA MET A 1 -13.93 -5.21 -2.88
C MET A 1 -13.73 -4.49 -1.55
N ASP A 2 -14.39 -4.91 -0.49
CA ASP A 2 -14.29 -4.24 0.82
C ASP A 2 -12.91 -4.47 1.48
N LYS A 3 -12.72 -3.90 2.68
CA LYS A 3 -11.48 -4.07 3.45
C LYS A 3 -11.17 -5.55 3.71
N ASN A 4 -12.20 -6.35 3.94
CA ASN A 4 -12.06 -7.77 4.26
C ASN A 4 -11.59 -8.58 3.06
N GLY A 5 -12.08 -8.27 1.85
CA GLY A 5 -11.60 -8.89 0.63
C GLY A 5 -10.13 -8.60 0.35
N PHE A 6 -9.67 -7.37 0.60
CA PHE A 6 -8.28 -7.00 0.33
C PHE A 6 -7.29 -7.67 1.29
N GLU A 7 -7.65 -7.76 2.57
CA GLU A 7 -6.86 -8.51 3.56
C GLU A 7 -6.76 -9.99 3.20
N GLY A 8 -7.81 -10.58 2.61
CA GLY A 8 -7.77 -11.94 2.07
C GLY A 8 -6.68 -12.13 0.99
N ILE A 9 -6.60 -11.21 0.03
CA ILE A 9 -5.57 -11.27 -1.04
C ILE A 9 -4.16 -11.20 -0.47
N ILE A 10 -3.90 -10.25 0.44
CA ILE A 10 -2.55 -10.09 0.97
C ILE A 10 -2.19 -11.20 1.97
N ALA A 11 -3.16 -11.92 2.55
CA ALA A 11 -2.90 -13.10 3.37
C ALA A 11 -2.27 -14.25 2.56
N GLU A 12 -2.48 -14.29 1.25
CA GLU A 12 -1.91 -15.29 0.34
C GLU A 12 -0.43 -15.03 -0.03
N PHE A 13 0.14 -13.90 0.41
CA PHE A 13 1.54 -13.60 0.15
C PHE A 13 2.44 -14.66 0.78
N ALA A 14 3.41 -15.17 0.00
CA ALA A 14 4.42 -16.09 0.52
C ALA A 14 5.18 -15.46 1.71
N PRO A 15 5.65 -16.25 2.69
CA PRO A 15 6.30 -15.70 3.90
C PRO A 15 7.49 -14.76 3.61
N ARG A 16 8.25 -15.00 2.53
CA ARG A 16 9.34 -14.11 2.11
C ARG A 16 8.89 -12.69 1.74
N PHE A 17 7.60 -12.49 1.50
CA PHE A 17 6.98 -11.21 1.14
C PHE A 17 6.10 -10.64 2.25
N GLU A 18 6.19 -11.16 3.47
CA GLU A 18 5.41 -10.66 4.62
C GLU A 18 5.57 -9.15 4.79
N ARG A 19 6.80 -8.65 4.63
CA ARG A 19 7.15 -7.23 4.74
C ARG A 19 6.50 -6.35 3.66
N LEU A 20 6.05 -6.94 2.54
CA LEU A 20 5.36 -6.20 1.47
C LEU A 20 3.86 -5.99 1.75
N LYS A 21 3.26 -6.69 2.73
CA LYS A 21 1.83 -6.54 3.05
C LYS A 21 1.49 -5.12 3.45
N GLN A 22 2.37 -4.46 4.21
CA GLN A 22 2.15 -3.07 4.62
C GLN A 22 2.16 -2.11 3.42
N LEU A 23 3.13 -2.25 2.53
CA LEU A 23 3.17 -1.49 1.28
C LEU A 23 1.93 -1.73 0.42
N ALA A 24 1.45 -2.98 0.32
CA ALA A 24 0.24 -3.30 -0.42
C ALA A 24 -1.00 -2.58 0.13
N ARG A 25 -1.15 -2.49 1.46
CA ARG A 25 -2.23 -1.73 2.10
C ARG A 25 -2.17 -0.24 1.78
N GLU A 26 -0.98 0.34 1.83
CA GLU A 26 -0.78 1.75 1.50
C GLU A 26 -1.12 2.05 0.05
N LEU A 27 -0.62 1.23 -0.89
CA LEU A 27 -0.94 1.36 -2.31
C LEU A 27 -2.45 1.22 -2.57
N ARG A 28 -3.12 0.27 -1.90
CA ARG A 28 -4.59 0.13 -2.01
C ARG A 28 -5.33 1.37 -1.51
N ASN A 29 -4.86 2.01 -0.46
CA ASN A 29 -5.47 3.23 0.06
C ASN A 29 -5.24 4.43 -0.86
N VAL A 30 -4.08 4.52 -1.52
CA VAL A 30 -3.78 5.57 -2.50
C VAL A 30 -4.60 5.39 -3.77
N LEU A 31 -4.65 4.17 -4.32
CA LEU A 31 -5.30 3.88 -5.60
C LEU A 31 -6.82 3.78 -5.49
N PHE A 32 -7.32 3.25 -4.38
CA PHE A 32 -8.74 2.97 -4.16
C PHE A 32 -9.25 3.59 -2.85
N PRO A 33 -9.06 4.91 -2.64
CA PRO A 33 -9.45 5.58 -1.42
C PRO A 33 -10.96 5.44 -1.20
N ILE A 34 -11.37 5.40 0.07
CA ILE A 34 -12.80 5.47 0.41
C ILE A 34 -13.24 6.93 0.33
N ARG A 35 -14.23 7.23 -0.51
CA ARG A 35 -14.87 8.54 -0.68
C ARG A 35 -16.37 8.35 -0.53
N ASP A 36 -16.99 9.16 0.34
CA ASP A 36 -18.42 9.08 0.63
C ASP A 36 -18.91 7.67 1.03
N GLY A 37 -18.08 6.94 1.78
CA GLY A 37 -18.39 5.58 2.25
C GLY A 37 -18.26 4.48 1.17
N ALA A 38 -17.91 4.84 -0.07
CA ALA A 38 -17.69 3.90 -1.16
C ALA A 38 -16.23 3.91 -1.61
N ILE A 39 -15.81 2.82 -2.25
CA ILE A 39 -14.46 2.75 -2.82
C ILE A 39 -14.44 3.52 -4.13
N PHE A 40 -13.53 4.47 -4.23
CA PHE A 40 -13.27 5.17 -5.48
C PHE A 40 -12.56 4.23 -6.45
N THR A 41 -13.18 3.95 -7.59
CA THR A 41 -12.62 3.16 -8.70
C THR A 41 -12.53 3.94 -10.01
N GLY A 42 -12.84 5.25 -9.97
CA GLY A 42 -12.78 6.13 -11.12
C GLY A 42 -11.36 6.61 -11.42
N THR A 43 -11.22 7.40 -12.47
CA THR A 43 -9.95 8.05 -12.81
C THR A 43 -9.73 9.29 -11.95
N PHE A 44 -8.53 9.42 -11.38
CA PHE A 44 -8.12 10.64 -10.69
C PHE A 44 -8.05 11.79 -11.69
N ARG A 45 -8.71 12.92 -11.39
CA ARG A 45 -8.57 14.14 -12.20
C ARG A 45 -7.21 14.80 -11.92
N GLU A 46 -6.81 14.79 -10.65
CA GLU A 46 -5.50 15.21 -10.17
C GLU A 46 -4.63 13.97 -9.98
N ASN A 47 -3.94 13.57 -11.05
CA ASN A 47 -3.13 12.35 -11.04
C ASN A 47 -1.89 12.46 -10.15
N ASP A 48 -1.39 13.68 -9.93
CA ASP A 48 -0.22 13.94 -9.09
C ASP A 48 -0.43 13.42 -7.67
N ILE A 49 -1.63 13.58 -7.09
CA ILE A 49 -1.96 13.06 -5.75
C ILE A 49 -1.81 11.53 -5.68
N MET A 50 -2.21 10.83 -6.75
CA MET A 50 -2.08 9.38 -6.83
C MET A 50 -0.60 8.99 -6.96
N TYR A 51 0.14 9.61 -7.89
CA TYR A 51 1.54 9.28 -8.13
C TYR A 51 2.43 9.62 -6.92
N ASP A 52 2.28 10.80 -6.34
CA ASP A 52 3.01 11.23 -5.14
C ASP A 52 2.68 10.31 -3.96
N GLY A 53 1.41 9.92 -3.82
CA GLY A 53 0.97 8.95 -2.81
C GLY A 53 1.68 7.61 -2.96
N MET A 54 1.78 7.09 -4.19
CA MET A 54 2.48 5.83 -4.47
C MET A 54 3.98 5.95 -4.20
N ILE A 55 4.63 7.01 -4.70
CA ILE A 55 6.06 7.27 -4.48
C ILE A 55 6.36 7.33 -2.99
N LYS A 56 5.52 8.01 -2.21
CA LYS A 56 5.67 8.12 -0.76
C LYS A 56 5.53 6.76 -0.05
N ALA A 57 4.62 5.90 -0.49
CA ALA A 57 4.45 4.56 0.05
C ALA A 57 5.70 3.70 -0.19
N PHE A 58 6.23 3.70 -1.42
CA PHE A 58 7.48 3.01 -1.73
C PHE A 58 8.68 3.55 -0.94
N ASN A 59 8.85 4.87 -0.87
CA ASN A 59 9.94 5.49 -0.11
C ASN A 59 9.87 5.12 1.37
N SER A 60 8.66 5.05 1.95
CA SER A 60 8.48 4.63 3.34
C SER A 60 8.84 3.16 3.53
N ALA A 61 8.38 2.28 2.63
CA ALA A 61 8.73 0.86 2.68
C ALA A 61 10.24 0.61 2.54
N ILE A 62 10.91 1.30 1.61
CA ILE A 62 12.37 1.20 1.42
C ILE A 62 13.11 1.66 2.68
N ARG A 63 12.71 2.79 3.27
CA ARG A 63 13.31 3.29 4.51
C ARG A 63 13.15 2.28 5.65
N SER A 64 11.95 1.77 5.88
CA SER A 64 11.69 0.79 6.94
C SER A 64 12.49 -0.50 6.76
N LEU A 65 12.64 -0.99 5.52
CA LEU A 65 13.48 -2.16 5.24
C LEU A 65 14.97 -1.89 5.51
N GLY A 66 15.46 -0.71 5.16
CA GLY A 66 16.86 -0.31 5.40
C GLY A 66 17.19 -0.09 6.88
N GLU A 67 16.25 0.45 7.66
CA GLU A 67 16.38 0.62 9.12
C GLU A 67 16.45 -0.74 9.84
N GLU A 68 15.66 -1.73 9.41
CA GLU A 68 15.68 -3.10 9.94
C GLU A 68 16.97 -3.87 9.59
N GLU A 69 17.53 -3.66 8.39
CA GLU A 69 18.81 -4.28 8.01
C GLU A 69 19.97 -3.75 8.86
N GLN A 70 19.97 -2.47 9.20
CA GLN A 70 20.97 -1.90 10.11
C GLN A 70 20.80 -2.32 11.57
N ALA A 71 19.56 -2.59 12.02
CA ALA A 71 19.29 -3.06 13.38
C ALA A 71 19.63 -4.55 13.59
N ASN A 72 19.72 -5.34 12.52
CA ASN A 72 20.02 -6.78 12.56
C ASN A 72 21.46 -7.11 12.11
N ALA A 73 22.30 -6.11 11.84
CA ALA A 73 23.72 -6.23 11.49
C ALA A 73 24.62 -6.04 12.72
#